data_AF-A0A536JA34-F1
#
_entry.id   AF-A0A536JA34-F1
#
_cell.length_a   1.000
_cell.length_b   1.000
_cell.length_c   1.000
_cell.angle_alpha   90.00
_cell.angle_beta   90.00
_cell.angle_gamma   90.00
#
_symmetry.space_group_name_H-M   'P 1'
#
loop_
_entity.id
_entity.type
_entity.pdbx_description
1 polymer ?
#
loop_
_entity_poly.entity_id
_entity_poly.type
_entity_poly.pdbx_seq_one_letter_code
_entity_poly.pdbx_strand_id
1 'polypeptide(L)'
;MPTVASSDSGTRQIAAYGTSSFASSELAGVGTQAPELAQPVSDAGAAAGDGAPTLPDRSKSNGRKAGGQQTGESARERSNVQQVMSFDGLNHNHQRFANGGNQFSLEPPDQGLCAGNGFVLETVNDVLAVYSTNGTKVIGPVDLNTFYSYAAAVNRTTGVRGPELTDPSCYYDAATKRWFHVVLTLEVVASGSNAGRLTGPNRLDIAVSQTADPTGAWSLYHLPVQDDGTAGTPDHGCSAGSPDATWRTNPHAPTASTSAPTSTACSGRSTRRPRSTPFRSERWPPAPAQSA
;
A
#
# COMPACT_ATOMS: atom_id res chain seq x y z
N MET A 1 -9.11 20.86 39.46
CA MET A 1 -9.86 19.87 38.66
C MET A 1 -9.19 19.81 37.30
N PRO A 2 -8.43 18.76 36.96
CA PRO A 2 -7.91 18.64 35.60
C PRO A 2 -9.07 18.31 34.68
N THR A 3 -9.29 19.16 33.68
CA THR A 3 -10.22 18.94 32.58
C THR A 3 -9.78 17.71 31.81
N VAL A 4 -10.52 16.63 31.96
CA VAL A 4 -10.44 15.46 31.08
C VAL A 4 -10.82 15.95 29.69
N ALA A 5 -9.88 15.86 28.75
CA ALA A 5 -10.20 16.05 27.34
C ALA A 5 -11.19 14.95 26.95
N SER A 6 -12.46 15.32 26.79
CA SER A 6 -13.46 14.47 26.15
C SER A 6 -13.04 14.32 24.70
N SER A 7 -12.68 13.11 24.27
CA SER A 7 -12.61 12.78 22.86
C SER A 7 -14.04 12.80 22.33
N ASP A 8 -14.48 13.98 21.88
CA ASP A 8 -15.78 14.11 21.25
C ASP A 8 -15.75 13.22 19.99
N SER A 9 -16.63 12.22 19.93
CA SER A 9 -16.72 11.30 18.78
C SER A 9 -17.39 12.04 17.62
N GLY A 10 -16.67 13.00 17.04
CA GLY A 10 -17.13 13.80 15.92
C GLY A 10 -16.95 13.05 14.61
N THR A 11 -17.99 13.04 13.77
CA THR A 11 -17.84 12.62 12.36
C THR A 11 -17.06 13.70 11.61
N ARG A 12 -15.84 13.36 11.15
CA ARG A 12 -15.07 14.21 10.24
C ARG A 12 -15.53 13.99 8.80
N GLN A 13 -16.10 15.02 8.20
CA GLN A 13 -16.41 15.01 6.77
C GLN A 13 -15.14 15.26 5.96
N ILE A 14 -14.95 14.48 4.89
CA ILE A 14 -13.80 14.61 3.99
C ILE A 14 -14.35 14.90 2.59
N ALA A 15 -13.95 16.02 2.00
CA ALA A 15 -14.32 16.36 0.63
C ALA A 15 -13.51 15.53 -0.37
N ALA A 16 -14.13 15.15 -1.47
CA ALA A 16 -13.39 14.59 -2.60
C ALA A 16 -12.48 15.67 -3.20
N TYR A 17 -11.23 15.33 -3.50
CA TYR A 17 -10.29 16.25 -4.16
C TYR A 17 -10.33 16.13 -5.69
N GLY A 18 -10.89 15.02 -6.20
CA GLY A 18 -10.93 14.75 -7.62
C GLY A 18 -11.68 13.48 -7.97
N THR A 19 -11.59 13.12 -9.25
CA THR A 19 -12.14 11.90 -9.81
C THR A 19 -11.10 11.20 -10.67
N SER A 20 -11.14 9.88 -10.70
CA SER A 20 -10.29 9.05 -11.55
C SER A 20 -11.13 8.11 -12.42
N SER A 21 -10.55 7.70 -13.53
CA SER A 21 -10.96 6.56 -14.33
C SER A 21 -9.71 5.84 -14.78
N PHE A 22 -9.79 4.54 -15.07
CA PHE A 22 -8.62 3.82 -15.55
C PHE A 22 -8.14 4.37 -16.89
N ALA A 23 -6.91 4.90 -16.90
CA ALA A 23 -6.16 5.13 -18.11
C ALA A 23 -5.19 3.95 -18.27
N SER A 24 -5.52 3.01 -19.16
CA SER A 24 -4.58 1.94 -19.49
C SER A 24 -3.50 2.50 -20.43
N SER A 25 -2.25 2.51 -19.98
CA SER A 25 -1.10 2.65 -20.87
C SER A 25 -0.57 1.26 -21.21
N GLU A 26 -0.16 1.03 -22.46
CA GLU A 26 0.62 -0.17 -22.78
C GLU A 26 1.87 -0.24 -21.89
N LEU A 27 2.25 -1.46 -21.50
CA LEU A 27 3.49 -1.68 -20.79
C LEU A 27 4.67 -1.22 -21.66
N ALA A 28 5.64 -0.55 -21.07
CA ALA A 28 6.88 -0.27 -21.79
C ALA A 28 7.58 -1.56 -22.22
N GLY A 29 8.34 -1.46 -23.32
CA GLY A 29 9.24 -2.53 -23.75
C GLY A 29 10.27 -2.88 -22.67
N VAL A 30 10.74 -4.13 -22.70
CA VAL A 30 11.62 -4.76 -21.70
C VAL A 30 13.07 -4.27 -21.84
N GLY A 31 13.31 -2.96 -21.74
CA GLY A 31 14.64 -2.35 -21.75
C GLY A 31 15.13 -2.07 -20.32
N THR A 32 16.44 -2.14 -20.09
CA THR A 32 17.05 -1.64 -18.84
C THR A 32 16.92 -0.13 -18.78
N GLN A 33 16.27 0.40 -17.75
CA GLN A 33 16.12 1.84 -17.53
C GLN A 33 16.65 2.19 -16.13
N ALA A 34 17.24 3.37 -15.98
CA ALA A 34 17.69 3.89 -14.68
C ALA A 34 17.01 5.24 -14.40
N PRO A 35 16.72 5.58 -13.13
CA PRO A 35 16.90 4.73 -11.95
C PRO A 35 15.86 3.59 -11.88
N GLU A 36 16.29 2.44 -11.36
CA GLU A 36 15.42 1.26 -11.20
C GLU A 36 14.72 1.25 -9.83
N LEU A 37 15.48 1.62 -8.81
CA LEU A 37 14.99 1.72 -7.44
C LEU A 37 14.78 3.20 -7.09
N ALA A 38 13.73 3.47 -6.32
CA ALA A 38 13.69 4.70 -5.54
C ALA A 38 14.94 4.72 -4.65
N GLN A 39 15.63 5.86 -4.55
CA GLN A 39 16.83 5.92 -3.70
C GLN A 39 16.41 5.58 -2.27
N PRO A 40 16.97 4.53 -1.64
CA PRO A 40 16.57 4.16 -0.30
C PRO A 40 16.96 5.28 0.65
N VAL A 41 15.98 5.96 1.24
CA VAL A 41 16.22 6.58 2.54
C VAL A 41 16.12 5.44 3.53
N SER A 42 17.26 5.04 4.09
CA SER A 42 17.31 3.98 5.09
C SER A 42 16.37 4.31 6.24
N ASP A 43 15.32 3.52 6.42
CA ASP A 43 14.58 3.51 7.67
C ASP A 43 15.54 3.17 8.81
N ALA A 44 15.62 4.08 9.78
CA ALA A 44 16.25 3.91 11.08
C ALA A 44 17.70 3.33 11.09
N GLY A 45 18.69 4.22 11.11
CA GLY A 45 19.95 3.97 11.83
C GLY A 45 21.15 3.44 11.05
N ALA A 46 21.10 3.38 9.71
CA ALA A 46 22.31 3.16 8.92
C ALA A 46 22.96 4.51 8.57
N ALA A 47 24.19 4.73 9.01
CA ALA A 47 24.96 5.92 8.67
C ALA A 47 25.05 6.08 7.15
N ALA A 48 24.82 7.30 6.66
CA ALA A 48 24.99 7.65 5.26
C ALA A 48 26.45 7.41 4.85
N GLY A 49 26.69 6.36 4.07
CA GLY A 49 27.95 6.14 3.37
C GLY A 49 27.87 6.77 1.99
N ASP A 50 28.82 7.66 1.69
CA ASP A 50 28.95 8.30 0.40
C ASP A 50 28.99 7.30 -0.77
N GLY A 51 28.17 7.57 -1.79
CA GLY A 51 28.49 7.30 -3.19
C GLY A 51 28.82 5.86 -3.60
N ALA A 52 27.85 4.94 -3.51
CA ALA A 52 27.73 3.82 -4.44
C ALA A 52 26.30 3.25 -4.36
N PRO A 53 25.69 2.80 -5.47
CA PRO A 53 24.49 1.99 -5.36
C PRO A 53 24.86 0.76 -4.52
N THR A 54 24.24 0.63 -3.35
CA THR A 54 24.31 -0.59 -2.54
C THR A 54 23.58 -1.69 -3.30
N LEU A 55 24.26 -2.26 -4.30
CA LEU A 55 23.86 -3.52 -4.89
C LEU A 55 23.82 -4.54 -3.73
N PRO A 56 22.71 -5.26 -3.53
CA PRO A 56 22.67 -6.33 -2.55
C PRO A 56 23.85 -7.28 -2.79
N ASP A 57 24.64 -7.54 -1.76
CA ASP A 57 25.77 -8.46 -1.86
C ASP A 57 25.25 -9.89 -2.14
N ARG A 58 25.37 -10.31 -3.41
CA ARG A 58 24.97 -11.64 -3.87
C ARG A 58 26.04 -12.70 -3.61
N SER A 59 27.16 -12.37 -2.97
CA SER A 59 28.25 -13.32 -2.68
C SER A 59 27.83 -14.47 -1.76
N LYS A 60 26.70 -14.33 -1.06
CA LYS A 60 26.11 -15.40 -0.22
C LYS A 60 24.95 -16.14 -0.89
N SER A 61 24.56 -15.78 -2.11
CA SER A 61 23.57 -16.56 -2.87
C SER A 61 24.25 -17.80 -3.45
N ASN A 62 24.31 -18.86 -2.66
CA ASN A 62 24.55 -20.19 -3.22
C ASN A 62 23.31 -20.54 -4.04
N GLY A 63 23.37 -20.33 -5.35
CA GLY A 63 22.34 -20.73 -6.29
C GLY A 63 22.09 -22.23 -6.18
N ARG A 64 21.17 -22.63 -5.30
CA ARG A 64 20.58 -23.97 -5.36
C ARG A 64 19.74 -23.98 -6.63
N LYS A 65 20.10 -24.89 -7.54
CA LYS A 65 19.23 -25.24 -8.68
C LYS A 65 17.81 -25.36 -8.14
N ALA A 66 16.87 -24.70 -8.79
CA ALA A 66 15.45 -24.79 -8.49
C ALA A 66 14.97 -26.23 -8.72
N GLY A 67 15.22 -27.10 -7.76
CA GLY A 67 14.32 -28.20 -7.47
C GLY A 67 13.17 -27.57 -6.70
N GLY A 68 12.06 -27.31 -7.39
CA GLY A 68 10.85 -26.77 -6.79
C GLY A 68 10.55 -27.57 -5.51
N GLN A 69 10.57 -26.88 -4.38
CA GLN A 69 10.25 -27.49 -3.10
C GLN A 69 8.74 -27.70 -3.11
N GLN A 70 8.31 -28.85 -3.62
CA GLN A 70 6.98 -29.39 -3.43
C GLN A 70 6.83 -29.51 -1.90
N THR A 71 6.18 -28.52 -1.27
CA THR A 71 5.75 -28.65 0.11
C THR A 71 4.74 -29.78 0.11
N GLY A 72 5.20 -30.96 0.56
CA GLY A 72 4.36 -32.14 0.68
C GLY A 72 3.09 -31.76 1.44
N GLU A 73 1.95 -32.00 0.81
CA GLU A 73 0.64 -31.88 1.44
C GLU A 73 0.67 -32.65 2.75
N SER A 74 0.72 -31.94 3.86
CA SER A 74 0.42 -32.55 5.14
C SER A 74 -1.09 -32.77 5.16
N ALA A 75 -1.48 -34.01 4.87
CA ALA A 75 -2.87 -34.47 4.86
C ALA A 75 -3.52 -34.25 6.25
N ARG A 76 -4.14 -33.08 6.45
CA ARG A 76 -5.07 -32.68 7.53
C ARG A 76 -5.66 -31.33 7.07
N GLU A 77 -6.91 -31.18 6.66
CA GLU A 77 -8.17 -31.88 6.91
C GLU A 77 -8.94 -32.10 5.59
N ARG A 78 -9.69 -33.20 5.47
CA ARG A 78 -10.51 -33.51 4.29
C ARG A 78 -11.78 -32.65 4.28
N SER A 79 -11.65 -31.38 3.97
CA SER A 79 -12.69 -30.69 3.20
C SER A 79 -12.49 -31.07 1.74
N ASN A 80 -13.55 -31.46 1.03
CA ASN A 80 -13.50 -31.78 -0.40
C ASN A 80 -13.32 -30.48 -1.24
N VAL A 81 -12.38 -29.61 -0.85
CA VAL A 81 -12.10 -28.35 -1.53
C VAL A 81 -11.45 -28.70 -2.85
N GLN A 82 -12.22 -28.53 -3.91
CA GLN A 82 -11.73 -28.62 -5.27
C GLN A 82 -11.36 -27.21 -5.71
N GLN A 83 -10.16 -27.04 -6.26
CA GLN A 83 -9.82 -25.82 -6.98
C GLN A 83 -10.72 -25.75 -8.22
N VAL A 84 -11.72 -24.87 -8.16
CA VAL A 84 -12.69 -24.71 -9.25
C VAL A 84 -12.09 -23.86 -10.39
N MET A 85 -11.21 -22.91 -10.06
CA MET A 85 -10.56 -22.03 -11.02
C MET A 85 -9.26 -21.43 -10.48
N SER A 86 -8.37 -21.02 -11.38
CA SER A 86 -7.18 -20.20 -11.12
C SER A 86 -6.84 -19.43 -12.39
N PHE A 87 -6.24 -18.26 -12.25
CA PHE A 87 -5.75 -17.44 -13.35
C PHE A 87 -4.53 -16.63 -12.90
N ASP A 88 -3.75 -16.15 -13.86
CA ASP A 88 -2.58 -15.32 -13.58
C ASP A 88 -2.99 -13.88 -13.22
N GLY A 89 -2.62 -13.47 -12.01
CA GLY A 89 -2.82 -12.12 -11.50
C GLY A 89 -1.76 -11.12 -11.95
N LEU A 90 -1.63 -10.05 -11.17
CA LEU A 90 -0.55 -9.08 -11.29
C LEU A 90 0.80 -9.69 -10.87
N ASN A 91 1.87 -9.09 -11.38
CA ASN A 91 3.24 -9.50 -11.04
C ASN A 91 4.17 -8.28 -11.12
N HIS A 92 5.41 -8.45 -10.69
CA HIS A 92 6.39 -7.36 -10.68
C HIS A 92 6.66 -6.75 -12.08
N ASN A 93 6.58 -7.54 -13.15
CA ASN A 93 6.75 -7.01 -14.51
C ASN A 93 5.61 -6.03 -14.85
N HIS A 94 4.37 -6.38 -14.53
CA HIS A 94 3.24 -5.48 -14.69
C HIS A 94 3.44 -4.16 -13.92
N GLN A 95 3.94 -4.22 -12.68
CA GLN A 95 4.27 -3.04 -11.89
C GLN A 95 5.33 -2.18 -12.57
N ARG A 96 6.49 -2.78 -12.81
CA ARG A 96 7.68 -2.06 -13.28
C ARG A 96 7.47 -1.38 -14.63
N PHE A 97 6.72 -2.01 -15.53
CA PHE A 97 6.54 -1.52 -16.90
C PHE A 97 5.24 -0.75 -17.13
N ALA A 98 4.38 -0.60 -16.11
CA ALA A 98 3.21 0.28 -16.20
C ALA A 98 3.60 1.75 -16.43
N ASN A 99 2.65 2.54 -16.94
CA ASN A 99 2.83 3.97 -17.23
C ASN A 99 4.01 4.27 -18.18
N GLY A 100 4.15 3.47 -19.25
CA GLY A 100 5.30 3.57 -20.14
C GLY A 100 6.64 3.30 -19.44
N GLY A 101 6.62 2.47 -18.40
CA GLY A 101 7.78 2.17 -17.57
C GLY A 101 8.25 3.37 -16.77
N ASN A 102 7.33 4.22 -16.28
CA ASN A 102 7.59 5.33 -15.35
C ASN A 102 7.32 4.93 -13.88
N GLN A 103 7.57 3.65 -13.58
CA GLN A 103 7.42 3.03 -12.26
C GLN A 103 8.78 2.52 -11.74
N PHE A 104 8.94 2.39 -10.43
CA PHE A 104 10.12 1.75 -9.83
C PHE A 104 9.93 0.24 -9.73
N SER A 105 11.03 -0.48 -9.53
CA SER A 105 10.97 -1.84 -9.02
C SER A 105 10.81 -1.80 -7.51
N LEU A 106 9.72 -2.38 -7.03
CA LEU A 106 9.41 -2.51 -5.61
C LEU A 106 9.26 -3.99 -5.23
N GLU A 107 9.91 -4.35 -4.13
CA GLU A 107 9.82 -5.65 -3.47
C GLU A 107 10.03 -5.49 -1.95
N PRO A 108 9.41 -6.33 -1.10
CA PRO A 108 8.54 -7.48 -1.42
C PRO A 108 7.16 -7.04 -1.95
N PRO A 109 6.38 -7.96 -2.56
CA PRO A 109 5.04 -7.64 -3.03
C PRO A 109 4.03 -7.54 -1.88
N ASP A 110 3.32 -6.41 -1.84
CA ASP A 110 2.17 -6.15 -0.98
C ASP A 110 0.89 -6.31 -1.79
N GLN A 111 0.14 -7.39 -1.55
CA GLN A 111 -1.07 -7.72 -2.31
C GLN A 111 -2.33 -7.27 -1.57
N GLY A 112 -3.20 -6.55 -2.29
CA GLY A 112 -4.59 -6.32 -1.95
C GLY A 112 -5.53 -7.00 -2.96
N LEU A 113 -6.63 -7.57 -2.48
CA LEU A 113 -7.64 -8.17 -3.35
C LEU A 113 -9.04 -8.04 -2.74
N CYS A 114 -10.01 -7.73 -3.59
CA CYS A 114 -11.42 -7.66 -3.23
C CYS A 114 -12.27 -8.23 -4.37
N ALA A 115 -13.41 -8.84 -4.03
CA ALA A 115 -14.31 -9.44 -5.00
C ALA A 115 -15.77 -9.11 -4.65
N GLY A 116 -16.57 -8.86 -5.68
CA GLY A 116 -17.94 -8.40 -5.51
C GLY A 116 -18.58 -8.04 -6.83
N ASN A 117 -19.91 -8.00 -6.87
CA ASN A 117 -20.70 -7.50 -8.01
C ASN A 117 -20.24 -7.97 -9.42
N GLY A 118 -19.75 -9.21 -9.57
CA GLY A 118 -19.30 -9.75 -10.86
C GLY A 118 -17.86 -9.42 -11.26
N PHE A 119 -17.07 -8.83 -10.37
CA PHE A 119 -15.67 -8.47 -10.62
C PHE A 119 -14.75 -8.94 -9.49
N VAL A 120 -13.45 -8.99 -9.81
CA VAL A 120 -12.34 -9.10 -8.87
C VAL A 120 -11.40 -7.94 -9.15
N LEU A 121 -11.06 -7.16 -8.15
CA LEU A 121 -10.02 -6.14 -8.26
C LEU A 121 -8.83 -6.60 -7.45
N GLU A 122 -7.68 -6.66 -8.12
CA GLU A 122 -6.39 -7.00 -7.53
C GLU A 122 -5.48 -5.77 -7.61
N THR A 123 -4.72 -5.56 -6.56
CA THR A 123 -3.62 -4.60 -6.52
C THR A 123 -2.39 -5.27 -5.92
N VAL A 124 -1.23 -5.01 -6.51
CA VAL A 124 0.05 -5.50 -6.02
C VAL A 124 1.02 -4.35 -6.10
N ASN A 125 1.56 -3.92 -4.95
CA ASN A 125 2.42 -2.75 -4.85
C ASN A 125 1.76 -1.54 -5.54
N ASP A 126 2.41 -1.01 -6.59
CA ASP A 126 2.02 0.24 -7.25
C ASP A 126 1.19 0.03 -8.52
N VAL A 127 0.59 -1.14 -8.71
CA VAL A 127 -0.35 -1.40 -9.80
C VAL A 127 -1.63 -2.07 -9.34
N LEU A 128 -2.69 -1.86 -10.13
CA LEU A 128 -3.96 -2.55 -10.01
C LEU A 128 -4.45 -3.10 -11.36
N ALA A 129 -5.40 -4.03 -11.28
CA ALA A 129 -6.14 -4.57 -12.41
C ALA A 129 -7.54 -5.03 -11.95
N VAL A 130 -8.49 -4.98 -12.88
CA VAL A 130 -9.85 -5.50 -12.67
C VAL A 130 -10.06 -6.70 -13.57
N TYR A 131 -10.62 -7.76 -13.02
CA TYR A 131 -10.91 -9.03 -13.67
C TYR A 131 -12.39 -9.34 -13.57
N SER A 132 -12.90 -10.11 -14.53
CA SER A 132 -14.20 -10.79 -14.38
C SER A 132 -14.08 -11.93 -13.36
N THR A 133 -15.20 -12.43 -12.86
CA THR A 133 -15.20 -13.61 -11.97
C THR A 133 -14.64 -14.89 -12.60
N ASN A 134 -14.44 -14.91 -13.92
CA ASN A 134 -13.83 -16.04 -14.63
C ASN A 134 -12.30 -15.86 -14.82
N GLY A 135 -11.71 -14.79 -14.26
CA GLY A 135 -10.27 -14.51 -14.35
C GLY A 135 -9.85 -13.76 -15.61
N THR A 136 -10.79 -13.33 -16.45
CA THR A 136 -10.46 -12.49 -17.62
C THR A 136 -10.13 -11.08 -17.16
N LYS A 137 -8.93 -10.60 -17.46
CA LYS A 137 -8.54 -9.21 -17.20
C LYS A 137 -9.41 -8.26 -18.04
N VAL A 138 -10.16 -7.39 -17.38
CA VAL A 138 -11.06 -6.38 -17.99
C VAL A 138 -10.36 -5.03 -18.07
N ILE A 139 -9.59 -4.67 -17.05
CA ILE A 139 -8.81 -3.43 -16.96
C ILE A 139 -7.40 -3.73 -16.49
N GLY A 140 -6.43 -3.00 -17.05
CA GLY A 140 -5.07 -2.88 -16.52
C GLY A 140 -4.04 -3.79 -17.19
N PRO A 141 -2.80 -3.80 -16.66
CA PRO A 141 -2.37 -3.13 -15.43
C PRO A 141 -2.41 -1.59 -15.51
N VAL A 142 -2.75 -0.94 -14.41
CA VAL A 142 -2.78 0.53 -14.24
C VAL A 142 -1.91 0.89 -13.05
N ASP A 143 -1.05 1.90 -13.17
CA ASP A 143 -0.25 2.36 -12.05
C ASP A 143 -1.04 3.22 -11.07
N LEU A 144 -0.71 3.10 -9.78
CA LEU A 144 -1.45 3.78 -8.72
C LEU A 144 -1.25 5.29 -8.76
N ASN A 145 -0.07 5.80 -9.14
CA ASN A 145 0.14 7.24 -9.30
C ASN A 145 -0.86 7.85 -10.27
N THR A 146 -0.97 7.30 -11.50
CA THR A 146 -1.96 7.77 -12.47
C THR A 146 -3.39 7.56 -11.99
N PHE A 147 -3.69 6.40 -11.40
CA PHE A 147 -5.02 6.12 -10.86
C PHE A 147 -5.45 7.14 -9.79
N TYR A 148 -4.55 7.59 -8.92
CA TYR A 148 -4.84 8.63 -7.93
C TYR A 148 -4.64 10.07 -8.45
N SER A 149 -4.48 10.25 -9.76
CA SER A 149 -4.28 11.56 -10.42
C SER A 149 -3.00 12.29 -9.99
N TYR A 150 -1.94 11.55 -9.70
CA TYR A 150 -0.61 12.07 -9.43
C TYR A 150 0.30 12.05 -10.66
N ALA A 151 1.39 12.80 -10.57
CA ALA A 151 2.55 12.57 -11.43
C ALA A 151 3.05 11.13 -11.24
N ALA A 152 3.58 10.53 -12.30
CA ALA A 152 4.17 9.20 -12.27
C ALA A 152 5.25 9.09 -11.18
N ALA A 153 5.47 7.89 -10.64
CA ALA A 153 6.48 7.63 -9.61
C ALA A 153 7.85 8.20 -10.02
N VAL A 154 8.21 8.06 -11.30
CA VAL A 154 9.28 8.84 -11.92
C VAL A 154 9.01 9.11 -13.38
N ASN A 155 9.06 10.37 -13.78
CA ASN A 155 9.22 10.72 -15.18
C ASN A 155 10.69 10.53 -15.57
N ARG A 156 10.99 9.44 -16.29
CA ARG A 156 12.38 9.11 -16.67
C ARG A 156 13.00 10.09 -17.66
N THR A 157 12.21 10.91 -18.34
CA THR A 157 12.72 11.95 -19.25
C THR A 157 13.15 13.21 -18.52
N THR A 158 12.39 13.64 -17.51
CA THR A 158 12.65 14.90 -16.79
C THR A 158 13.31 14.71 -15.43
N GLY A 159 13.30 13.48 -14.90
CA GLY A 159 13.75 13.17 -13.54
C GLY A 159 12.78 13.62 -12.44
N VAL A 160 11.61 14.17 -12.79
CA VAL A 160 10.58 14.56 -11.82
C VAL A 160 9.97 13.31 -11.18
N ARG A 161 9.73 13.36 -9.88
CA ARG A 161 9.13 12.28 -9.09
C ARG A 161 7.76 12.69 -8.55
N GLY A 162 6.80 11.76 -8.65
CA GLY A 162 5.54 11.82 -7.95
C GLY A 162 5.68 11.35 -6.50
N PRO A 163 4.60 11.48 -5.69
CA PRO A 163 4.58 10.92 -4.35
C PRO A 163 4.75 9.40 -4.38
N GLU A 164 5.23 8.85 -3.28
CA GLU A 164 5.39 7.42 -3.09
C GLU A 164 4.09 6.84 -2.53
N LEU A 165 3.49 5.91 -3.26
CA LEU A 165 2.30 5.18 -2.83
C LEU A 165 2.76 3.82 -2.33
N THR A 166 2.09 3.30 -1.31
CA THR A 166 2.45 2.01 -0.70
C THR A 166 1.26 1.41 0.04
N ASP A 167 1.42 0.17 0.51
CA ASP A 167 0.45 -0.58 1.32
C ASP A 167 -0.98 -0.59 0.75
N PRO A 168 -1.18 -1.00 -0.52
CA PRO A 168 -2.49 -0.94 -1.15
C PRO A 168 -3.48 -1.93 -0.50
N SER A 169 -4.73 -1.50 -0.35
CA SER A 169 -5.82 -2.31 0.19
C SER A 169 -7.07 -2.15 -0.66
N CYS A 170 -7.84 -3.22 -0.86
CA CYS A 170 -9.13 -3.16 -1.54
C CYS A 170 -10.26 -3.78 -0.72
N TYR A 171 -11.44 -3.15 -0.78
CA TYR A 171 -12.68 -3.64 -0.20
C TYR A 171 -13.86 -3.43 -1.14
N TYR A 172 -14.78 -4.38 -1.16
CA TYR A 172 -16.11 -4.21 -1.75
C TYR A 172 -17.14 -4.24 -0.62
N ASP A 173 -17.95 -3.20 -0.52
CA ASP A 173 -19.10 -3.16 0.38
C ASP A 173 -20.37 -3.59 -0.36
N ALA A 174 -20.94 -4.73 0.05
CA ALA A 174 -22.14 -5.28 -0.56
C ALA A 174 -23.40 -4.45 -0.29
N ALA A 175 -23.46 -3.72 0.83
CA ALA A 175 -24.62 -2.94 1.21
C ALA A 175 -24.81 -1.71 0.31
N THR A 176 -23.73 -0.95 0.09
CA THR A 176 -23.74 0.24 -0.78
C THR A 176 -23.43 -0.10 -2.24
N LYS A 177 -22.93 -1.32 -2.51
CA LYS A 177 -22.39 -1.74 -3.81
C LYS A 177 -21.31 -0.75 -4.26
N ARG A 178 -20.32 -0.53 -3.39
CA ARG A 178 -19.21 0.39 -3.63
C ARG A 178 -17.90 -0.31 -3.38
N TRP A 179 -16.93 0.05 -4.21
CA TRP A 179 -15.58 -0.42 -4.11
C TRP A 179 -14.73 0.66 -3.48
N PHE A 180 -13.78 0.25 -2.65
CA PHE A 180 -12.86 1.10 -1.94
C PHE A 180 -11.46 0.62 -2.22
N HIS A 181 -10.60 1.51 -2.68
CA HIS A 181 -9.17 1.27 -2.80
C HIS A 181 -8.46 2.29 -1.92
N VAL A 182 -7.50 1.84 -1.13
CA VAL A 182 -6.79 2.67 -0.15
C VAL A 182 -5.30 2.44 -0.31
N VAL A 183 -4.51 3.51 -0.26
CA VAL A 183 -3.05 3.47 -0.20
C VAL A 183 -2.54 4.42 0.87
N LEU A 184 -1.38 4.12 1.43
CA LEU A 184 -0.58 5.12 2.13
C LEU A 184 0.21 5.92 1.09
N THR A 185 0.18 7.24 1.19
CA THR A 185 0.91 8.14 0.31
C THR A 185 1.88 8.99 1.10
N LEU A 186 3.15 8.94 0.72
CA LEU A 186 4.24 9.71 1.29
C LEU A 186 4.65 10.82 0.31
N GLU A 187 4.67 12.06 0.80
CA GLU A 187 5.07 13.20 -0.03
C GLU A 187 6.58 13.29 -0.19
N VAL A 188 7.03 13.54 -1.43
CA VAL A 188 8.45 13.61 -1.79
C VAL A 188 8.82 14.95 -2.41
N VAL A 189 10.10 15.30 -2.34
CA VAL A 189 10.66 16.38 -3.14
C VAL A 189 10.59 15.99 -4.61
N ALA A 190 9.85 16.74 -5.42
CA ALA A 190 9.57 16.34 -6.80
C ALA A 190 10.79 16.43 -7.75
N SER A 191 11.72 17.35 -7.53
CA SER A 191 12.80 17.62 -8.49
C SER A 191 14.09 18.15 -7.85
N GLY A 192 15.15 18.26 -8.65
CA GLY A 192 16.46 18.75 -8.22
C GLY A 192 17.32 17.68 -7.56
N SER A 193 18.42 18.11 -6.92
CA SER A 193 19.40 17.20 -6.28
C SER A 193 18.83 16.38 -5.13
N ASN A 194 17.69 16.80 -4.58
CA ASN A 194 17.00 16.14 -3.48
C ASN A 194 15.75 15.36 -3.93
N ALA A 195 15.54 15.19 -5.24
CA ALA A 195 14.36 14.52 -5.77
C ALA A 195 14.17 13.12 -5.16
N GLY A 196 12.97 12.86 -4.64
CA GLY A 196 12.58 11.58 -4.04
C GLY A 196 12.77 11.51 -2.53
N ARG A 197 13.38 12.53 -1.90
CA ARG A 197 13.43 12.61 -0.43
C ARG A 197 12.03 12.86 0.13
N LEU A 198 11.66 12.12 1.18
CA LEU A 198 10.44 12.37 1.93
C LEU A 198 10.42 13.79 2.52
N THR A 199 9.25 14.42 2.49
CA THR A 199 9.04 15.78 3.02
C THR A 199 8.41 15.78 4.41
N GLY A 200 7.87 14.65 4.86
CA GLY A 200 7.22 14.47 6.17
C GLY A 200 5.72 14.21 6.09
N PRO A 201 4.92 15.03 5.37
CA PRO A 201 3.49 14.78 5.22
C PRO A 201 3.17 13.42 4.60
N ASN A 202 2.18 12.74 5.18
CA ASN A 202 1.61 11.51 4.66
C ASN A 202 0.08 11.50 4.83
N ARG A 203 -0.58 10.65 4.05
CA ARG A 203 -2.04 10.53 4.04
C ARG A 203 -2.45 9.13 3.60
N LEU A 204 -3.66 8.72 3.97
CA LEU A 204 -4.37 7.66 3.28
C LEU A 204 -5.14 8.27 2.10
N ASP A 205 -4.82 7.81 0.90
CA ASP A 205 -5.58 8.15 -0.30
C ASP A 205 -6.64 7.09 -0.54
N ILE A 206 -7.89 7.53 -0.56
CA ILE A 206 -9.06 6.66 -0.65
C ILE A 206 -9.74 6.94 -1.99
N ALA A 207 -9.86 5.92 -2.83
CA ALA A 207 -10.69 5.95 -4.01
C ALA A 207 -11.98 5.17 -3.71
N VAL A 208 -13.13 5.75 -4.05
CA VAL A 208 -14.45 5.10 -3.94
C VAL A 208 -15.12 5.06 -5.31
N SER A 209 -15.56 3.89 -5.76
CA SER A 209 -16.25 3.79 -7.06
C SER A 209 -17.52 4.64 -7.06
N GLN A 210 -17.86 5.30 -8.17
CA GLN A 210 -19.09 6.10 -8.22
C GLN A 210 -20.34 5.22 -8.39
N THR A 211 -20.16 4.02 -8.93
CA THR A 211 -21.22 3.04 -9.19
C THR A 211 -20.84 1.66 -8.63
N ALA A 212 -21.72 0.68 -8.82
CA ALA A 212 -21.45 -0.72 -8.49
C ALA A 212 -20.46 -1.39 -9.45
N ASP A 213 -20.28 -0.82 -10.65
CA ASP A 213 -19.27 -1.26 -11.61
C ASP A 213 -17.92 -0.60 -11.26
N PRO A 214 -16.90 -1.38 -10.87
CA PRO A 214 -15.60 -0.84 -10.51
C PRO A 214 -14.84 -0.32 -11.73
N THR A 215 -15.23 -0.65 -12.97
CA THR A 215 -14.54 -0.23 -14.21
C THR A 215 -14.82 1.23 -14.60
N GLY A 216 -15.82 1.86 -13.96
CA GLY A 216 -16.21 3.25 -14.20
C GLY A 216 -15.34 4.27 -13.46
N ALA A 217 -15.93 5.45 -13.20
CA ALA A 217 -15.26 6.53 -12.49
C ALA A 217 -15.24 6.30 -10.97
N TRP A 218 -14.22 6.87 -10.33
CA TRP A 218 -13.96 6.82 -8.89
C TRP A 218 -13.86 8.24 -8.34
N SER A 219 -14.38 8.46 -7.14
CA SER A 219 -14.17 9.69 -6.36
C SER A 219 -12.97 9.50 -5.45
N LEU A 220 -12.08 10.49 -5.41
CA LEU A 220 -10.82 10.41 -4.68
C LEU A 220 -10.84 11.33 -3.46
N TYR A 221 -10.29 10.85 -2.34
CA TYR A 221 -10.28 11.53 -1.04
C TYR A 221 -8.90 11.46 -0.40
N HIS A 222 -8.58 12.46 0.43
CA HIS A 222 -7.37 12.48 1.26
C HIS A 222 -7.75 12.44 2.73
N LEU A 223 -7.16 11.49 3.45
CA LEU A 223 -7.18 11.46 4.90
C LEU A 223 -5.75 11.65 5.43
N PRO A 224 -5.38 12.86 5.88
CA PRO A 224 -4.08 13.11 6.52
C PRO A 224 -3.88 12.18 7.72
N VAL A 225 -2.68 11.60 7.87
CA VAL A 225 -2.35 10.64 8.95
C VAL A 225 -0.97 10.89 9.61
N GLN A 226 -0.44 12.10 9.49
CA GLN A 226 0.89 12.46 9.98
C GLN A 226 1.04 12.57 11.50
N ASP A 227 -0.08 12.66 12.23
CA ASP A 227 -0.13 12.57 13.71
C ASP A 227 0.74 13.62 14.44
N ASP A 228 0.69 14.87 13.97
CA ASP A 228 1.47 16.00 14.47
C ASP A 228 0.64 17.22 14.86
N GLY A 229 -0.67 17.03 15.04
CA GLY A 229 -1.61 18.12 15.32
C GLY A 229 -1.99 18.96 14.11
N THR A 230 -1.44 18.69 12.92
CA THR A 230 -1.77 19.43 11.70
C THR A 230 -2.85 18.71 10.88
N ALA A 231 -3.53 19.47 10.01
CA ALA A 231 -4.58 18.98 9.10
C ALA A 231 -5.73 18.16 9.76
N GLY A 232 -5.93 18.35 11.07
CA GLY A 232 -6.93 17.63 11.86
C GLY A 232 -6.48 16.24 12.35
N THR A 233 -5.19 15.93 12.26
CA THR A 233 -4.61 14.75 12.92
C THR A 233 -4.40 15.03 14.42
N PRO A 234 -4.39 14.00 15.27
CA PRO A 234 -4.03 14.16 16.67
C PRO A 234 -2.59 14.69 16.83
N ASP A 235 -2.31 15.29 17.98
CA ASP A 235 -0.94 15.52 18.46
C ASP A 235 -0.76 14.68 19.72
N HIS A 236 0.22 13.78 19.68
CA HIS A 236 0.55 12.92 20.81
C HIS A 236 1.73 13.45 21.65
N GLY A 237 2.23 14.65 21.34
CA GLY A 237 3.29 15.33 22.07
C GLY A 237 4.61 14.57 22.00
N CYS A 238 4.84 13.79 20.95
CA CYS A 238 6.07 13.03 20.82
C CYS A 238 7.24 13.99 20.54
N SER A 239 8.38 13.73 21.18
CA SER A 239 9.63 14.41 20.89
C SER A 239 10.46 13.53 19.95
N ALA A 240 10.79 14.00 18.75
CA ALA A 240 11.67 13.27 17.82
C ALA A 240 13.13 13.08 18.29
N GLY A 241 13.47 13.46 19.52
CA GLY A 241 14.87 13.62 19.95
C GLY A 241 15.53 14.75 19.16
N SER A 242 16.87 14.74 19.09
CA SER A 242 17.61 15.58 18.13
C SER A 242 17.83 14.78 16.85
N PRO A 243 16.93 14.84 15.85
CA PRO A 243 17.22 14.23 14.55
C PRO A 243 18.43 14.95 13.96
N ASP A 244 19.35 14.19 13.35
CA ASP A 244 20.40 14.77 12.53
C ASP A 244 19.75 15.66 11.46
N ALA A 245 20.31 16.85 11.23
CA ALA A 245 19.70 17.92 10.41
C ALA A 245 19.48 17.54 8.94
N THR A 246 19.92 16.34 8.56
CA THR A 246 19.84 15.73 7.24
C THR A 246 18.50 15.02 6.98
N TRP A 247 17.69 14.74 8.02
CA TRP A 247 16.41 14.04 7.90
C TRP A 247 15.24 14.91 8.38
N ARG A 248 14.37 15.33 7.46
CA ARG A 248 13.07 15.95 7.81
C ARG A 248 12.09 14.86 8.22
N THR A 249 12.32 14.21 9.35
CA THR A 249 11.29 13.42 10.02
C THR A 249 10.27 14.36 10.63
N ASN A 250 9.00 13.95 10.68
CA ASN A 250 7.99 14.69 11.42
C ASN A 250 8.39 14.76 12.91
N PRO A 251 8.71 15.95 13.46
CA PRO A 251 9.27 16.07 14.80
C PRO A 251 8.30 15.65 15.92
N HIS A 252 7.02 15.51 15.59
CA HIS A 252 5.94 15.13 16.49
C HIS A 252 5.40 13.72 16.26
N ALA A 253 5.87 13.01 15.23
CA ALA A 253 5.45 11.63 14.98
C ALA A 253 6.18 10.64 15.91
N PRO A 254 5.56 9.47 16.20
CA PRO A 254 6.21 8.40 16.95
C PRO A 254 7.50 7.94 16.26
N THR A 255 8.62 7.94 16.98
CA THR A 255 9.87 7.35 16.48
C THR A 255 10.09 5.96 17.08
N ALA A 256 10.70 5.06 16.31
CA ALA A 256 11.20 3.79 16.83
C ALA A 256 12.48 4.03 17.68
N SER A 257 12.32 4.69 18.83
CA SER A 257 13.41 4.89 19.79
C SER A 257 13.71 3.58 20.53
N THR A 258 15.00 3.23 20.66
CA THR A 258 15.50 2.12 21.50
C THR A 258 15.33 2.41 23.00
N SER A 259 15.02 3.65 23.37
CA SER A 259 14.65 4.04 24.73
C SER A 259 13.13 4.02 24.91
N ALA A 260 12.68 3.50 26.05
CA ALA A 260 11.25 3.35 26.36
C ALA A 260 10.57 4.74 26.36
N PRO A 261 9.60 4.99 25.46
CA PRO A 261 8.89 6.27 25.46
C PRO A 261 7.99 6.40 26.69
N THR A 262 7.79 7.64 27.13
CA THR A 262 6.93 8.02 28.26
C THR A 262 5.44 7.86 27.97
N SER A 263 5.04 7.57 26.72
CA SER A 263 3.66 7.26 26.32
C SER A 263 3.59 6.07 25.34
N THR A 264 2.52 5.27 25.40
CA THR A 264 2.29 4.14 24.47
C THR A 264 2.06 4.61 23.03
N ALA A 265 1.48 5.80 22.84
CA ALA A 265 1.22 6.40 21.53
C ALA A 265 2.52 6.79 20.80
N CYS A 266 3.57 7.18 21.54
CA CYS A 266 4.87 7.51 20.97
C CYS A 266 5.80 6.29 20.76
N SER A 267 5.29 5.05 20.88
CA SER A 267 6.07 3.82 20.69
C SER A 267 5.73 3.12 19.38
N GLY A 268 6.64 3.14 18.40
CA GLY A 268 6.55 2.34 17.17
C GLY A 268 6.81 0.84 17.39
N ARG A 269 6.32 0.25 18.50
CA ARG A 269 6.66 -1.13 18.87
C ARG A 269 5.74 -2.13 18.16
N SER A 270 6.26 -2.77 17.11
CA SER A 270 5.75 -4.05 16.59
C SER A 270 5.94 -5.16 17.64
N THR A 271 5.13 -5.15 18.70
CA THR A 271 5.09 -6.25 19.67
C THR A 271 3.68 -6.55 20.12
N ARG A 272 2.93 -7.24 19.25
CA ARG A 272 2.14 -8.41 19.65
C ARG A 272 2.17 -9.43 18.51
N ARG A 273 3.02 -10.46 18.63
CA ARG A 273 2.62 -11.78 18.10
C ARG A 273 1.25 -12.08 18.71
N PRO A 274 0.20 -12.39 17.93
CA PRO A 274 -1.01 -12.92 18.53
C PRO A 274 -0.59 -14.19 19.28
N ARG A 275 -0.88 -14.25 20.59
CA ARG A 275 -0.86 -15.53 21.28
C ARG A 275 -1.83 -16.43 20.52
N SER A 276 -1.36 -17.59 20.09
CA SER A 276 -2.20 -18.64 19.54
C SER A 276 -3.15 -19.13 20.64
N THR A 277 -4.32 -18.50 20.73
CA THR A 277 -5.48 -19.10 21.39
C THR A 277 -6.09 -20.10 20.40
N PRO A 278 -6.22 -21.39 20.73
CA PRO A 278 -6.89 -22.34 19.86
C PRO A 278 -8.34 -21.91 19.68
N PHE A 279 -8.78 -21.83 18.42
CA PHE A 279 -10.16 -21.58 18.03
C PHE A 279 -11.06 -22.66 18.67
N ARG A 280 -11.93 -22.26 19.59
CA ARG A 280 -13.06 -23.10 20.00
C ARG A 280 -14.14 -22.92 18.93
N SER A 281 -14.59 -24.02 18.34
CA SER A 281 -15.66 -24.01 17.35
C SER A 281 -16.98 -23.54 17.98
N GLU A 282 -17.39 -22.30 17.72
CA GLU A 282 -18.76 -21.86 17.94
C GLU A 282 -19.57 -22.14 16.67
N ARG A 283 -20.57 -23.01 16.80
CA ARG A 283 -21.51 -23.32 15.71
C ARG A 283 -22.44 -22.13 15.53
N TRP A 284 -22.44 -21.55 14.33
CA TRP A 284 -23.47 -20.61 13.90
C TRP A 284 -24.78 -21.37 13.65
N PRO A 285 -25.94 -20.88 14.12
CA PRO A 285 -27.23 -21.44 13.76
C PRO A 285 -27.53 -21.21 12.26
N PRO A 286 -28.24 -22.13 11.59
CA PRO A 286 -28.54 -22.02 10.17
C PRO A 286 -29.47 -20.84 9.86
N ALA A 287 -29.21 -20.17 8.74
CA ALA A 287 -30.04 -19.08 8.22
C ALA A 287 -31.45 -19.57 7.85
N PRO A 288 -32.51 -18.76 8.08
CA PRO A 288 -33.87 -19.13 7.69
C PRO A 288 -34.02 -19.15 6.17
N ALA A 289 -34.71 -20.18 5.67
CA ALA A 289 -35.03 -20.37 4.26
C ALA A 289 -35.91 -19.23 3.73
N GLN A 290 -35.51 -18.65 2.58
CA GLN A 290 -36.38 -17.75 1.83
C GLN A 290 -37.42 -18.61 1.10
N SER A 291 -38.71 -18.33 1.34
CA SER A 291 -39.83 -18.92 0.61
C SER A 291 -39.91 -18.34 -0.81
N ALA A 292 -40.36 -19.20 -1.74
CA ALA A 292 -40.48 -18.98 -3.18
C ALA A 292 -41.24 -17.72 -3.60
#